data_AF-A0A9P1N762-F1
#
_entry.id   AF-A0A9P1N762-F1
#
_cell.length_a   1.000
_cell.length_b   1.000
_cell.length_c   1.000
_cell.angle_alpha   90.00
_cell.angle_beta   90.00
_cell.angle_gamma   90.00
#
_symmetry.space_group_name_H-M   'P 1'
#
loop_
_entity.id
_entity.type
_entity.pdbx_description
1 polymer ?
#
loop_
_entity_poly.entity_id
_entity_poly.type
_entity_poly.pdbx_seq_one_letter_code
_entity_poly.pdbx_strand_id
1 'polypeptide(L)'
;MPFLHSSIKIKSFNDYRIIFWMSIPIVTGIFWGIMTETLIGPTVQIDNAIENILLSDFDTHIEDVTYIGPYLYQKQVDGSIQVDIKSFVCLIVMVAIILLSMGLIVVSAFKCFLGLNVYLEVNRNVSKKYNSLQVQLFNALIIQTLIPILLMHLPCLTIFVCAIFEIDLGHSSVVMTITTALFPALDPLPVMLIIKDYRNALTNIVITRVVPVKKKKKKSRNENATNNF
;
A
#
# COMPACT_ATOMS: atom_id res chain seq x y z
N MET A 1 -7.22 -25.98 -23.85
CA MET A 1 -8.10 -24.84 -23.48
C MET A 1 -7.57 -23.84 -22.42
N PRO A 2 -6.30 -23.83 -21.92
CA PRO A 2 -5.86 -22.78 -20.99
C PRO A 2 -5.41 -21.48 -21.69
N PHE A 3 -5.05 -21.54 -22.97
CA PHE A 3 -4.53 -20.39 -23.73
C PHE A 3 -5.59 -19.32 -24.06
N LEU A 4 -6.86 -19.72 -24.27
CA LEU A 4 -7.97 -18.81 -24.57
C LEU A 4 -8.41 -18.00 -23.34
N HIS A 5 -8.27 -18.55 -22.13
CA HIS A 5 -8.63 -17.85 -20.90
C HIS A 5 -7.58 -16.79 -20.50
N SER A 6 -6.30 -17.01 -20.87
CA SER A 6 -5.22 -16.04 -20.64
C SER A 6 -5.38 -14.79 -21.53
N SER A 7 -5.78 -14.96 -22.80
CA SER A 7 -5.93 -13.84 -23.75
C SER A 7 -7.10 -12.90 -23.38
N ILE A 8 -8.16 -13.40 -22.77
CA ILE A 8 -9.31 -12.61 -22.31
C ILE A 8 -8.93 -11.70 -21.13
N LYS A 9 -8.14 -12.21 -20.18
CA LYS A 9 -7.70 -11.44 -19.01
C LYS A 9 -6.72 -10.31 -19.37
N ILE A 10 -5.81 -10.58 -20.31
CA ILE A 10 -4.85 -9.56 -20.78
C ILE A 10 -5.58 -8.47 -21.60
N LYS A 11 -6.61 -8.83 -22.38
CA LYS A 11 -7.48 -7.84 -23.04
C LYS A 11 -8.27 -6.95 -22.08
N SER A 12 -8.56 -7.41 -20.86
CA SER A 12 -9.23 -6.58 -19.85
C SER A 12 -8.41 -5.36 -19.42
N PHE A 13 -7.08 -5.43 -19.54
CA PHE A 13 -6.15 -4.39 -19.11
C PHE A 13 -5.69 -3.43 -20.21
N ASN A 14 -6.06 -3.67 -21.47
CA ASN A 14 -5.44 -2.99 -22.61
C ASN A 14 -6.29 -1.85 -23.23
N ASP A 15 -7.38 -1.45 -22.57
CA ASP A 15 -8.38 -0.50 -23.08
C ASP A 15 -8.95 0.41 -21.96
N TYR A 16 -9.95 1.23 -22.27
CA TYR A 16 -10.74 2.08 -21.35
C TYR A 16 -11.18 1.41 -20.04
N ARG A 17 -11.18 0.07 -20.00
CA ARG A 17 -11.45 -0.76 -18.81
C ARG A 17 -10.42 -0.60 -17.70
N ILE A 18 -9.20 -0.12 -17.98
CA ILE A 18 -8.24 0.24 -16.93
C ILE A 18 -8.76 1.36 -16.03
N ILE A 19 -9.56 2.29 -16.58
CA ILE A 19 -10.20 3.37 -15.82
C ILE A 19 -11.17 2.77 -14.79
N PHE A 20 -11.89 1.72 -15.15
CA PHE A 20 -12.76 0.99 -14.21
C PHE A 20 -11.96 0.31 -13.09
N TRP A 21 -10.79 -0.26 -13.38
CA TRP A 21 -9.94 -0.83 -12.33
C TRP A 21 -9.37 0.25 -11.40
N MET A 22 -9.04 1.42 -11.94
CA MET A 22 -8.55 2.58 -11.17
C MET A 22 -9.65 3.27 -10.35
N SER A 23 -10.94 3.09 -10.69
CA SER A 23 -12.03 3.67 -9.91
C SER A 23 -12.33 2.89 -8.63
N ILE A 24 -12.01 1.58 -8.59
CA ILE A 24 -12.20 0.73 -7.41
C ILE A 24 -11.58 1.35 -6.14
N PRO A 25 -10.27 1.69 -6.09
CA PRO A 25 -9.66 2.27 -4.90
C PRO A 25 -10.27 3.62 -4.50
N ILE A 26 -10.72 4.41 -5.47
CA ILE A 26 -11.38 5.71 -5.23
C ILE A 26 -12.72 5.47 -4.54
N VAL A 27 -13.55 4.57 -5.08
CA VAL A 27 -14.87 4.24 -4.52
C VAL A 27 -14.72 3.65 -3.13
N THR A 28 -13.78 2.72 -2.93
CA THR A 28 -13.55 2.14 -1.60
C THR A 28 -13.01 3.17 -0.61
N GLY A 29 -12.17 4.10 -1.05
CA GLY A 29 -11.65 5.20 -0.22
C GLY A 29 -12.76 6.16 0.22
N ILE A 30 -13.64 6.56 -0.71
CA ILE A 30 -14.82 7.39 -0.39
C ILE A 30 -15.75 6.66 0.57
N PHE A 31 -16.05 5.39 0.29
CA PHE A 31 -16.90 4.58 1.17
C PHE A 31 -16.31 4.48 2.58
N TRP A 32 -15.00 4.22 2.68
CA TRP A 32 -14.30 4.18 3.95
C TRP A 32 -14.37 5.51 4.70
N GLY A 33 -14.11 6.64 4.02
CA GLY A 33 -14.18 7.97 4.62
C GLY A 33 -15.58 8.34 5.14
N ILE A 34 -16.63 8.05 4.37
CA ILE A 34 -18.02 8.27 4.81
C ILE A 34 -18.36 7.41 6.02
N MET A 35 -17.96 6.13 6.00
CA MET A 35 -18.20 5.21 7.11
C MET A 35 -17.50 5.68 8.39
N THR A 36 -16.25 6.12 8.31
CA THR A 36 -15.52 6.62 9.48
C THR A 36 -16.10 7.92 10.01
N GLU A 37 -16.40 8.88 9.13
CA GLU A 37 -16.96 10.16 9.55
C GLU A 37 -18.32 10.00 10.24
N THR A 38 -19.15 9.09 9.74
CA THR A 38 -20.50 8.87 10.29
C THR A 38 -20.53 8.05 11.59
N LEU A 39 -19.55 7.17 11.80
CA LEU A 39 -19.51 6.29 12.97
C LEU A 39 -18.60 6.79 14.10
N ILE A 40 -17.49 7.43 13.76
CA ILE A 40 -16.40 7.82 14.69
C ILE A 40 -15.82 9.21 14.37
N GLY A 41 -16.65 10.09 13.79
CA GLY A 41 -16.30 11.48 13.55
C GLY A 41 -16.27 12.33 14.85
N PRO A 42 -15.82 13.60 14.76
CA PRO A 42 -15.68 14.47 15.91
C PRO A 42 -17.00 14.70 16.66
N THR A 43 -16.94 14.65 17.98
CA THR A 43 -18.08 14.97 18.86
C THR A 43 -17.60 15.68 20.11
N VAL A 44 -18.46 16.52 20.69
CA VAL A 44 -18.14 17.30 21.89
C VAL A 44 -17.64 16.42 23.06
N GLN A 45 -18.14 15.19 23.19
CA GLN A 45 -17.69 14.26 24.23
C GLN A 45 -16.24 13.81 24.01
N ILE A 46 -15.89 13.50 22.77
CA ILE A 46 -14.54 13.06 22.41
C ILE A 46 -13.59 14.26 22.48
N ASP A 47 -14.06 15.43 22.07
CA ASP A 47 -13.29 16.66 22.11
C ASP A 47 -12.75 16.94 23.52
N ASN A 48 -13.65 16.94 24.50
CA ASN A 48 -13.30 17.12 25.90
C ASN A 48 -12.40 16.00 26.45
N ALA A 49 -12.51 14.78 25.92
CA ALA A 49 -11.72 13.64 26.37
C ALA A 49 -10.27 13.72 25.90
N ILE A 50 -10.02 14.21 24.68
CA ILE A 50 -8.69 14.24 24.07
C ILE A 50 -8.00 15.60 24.17
N GLU A 51 -8.72 16.69 24.48
CA GLU A 51 -8.16 18.04 24.58
C GLU A 51 -6.93 18.11 25.50
N ASN A 52 -7.05 17.55 26.71
CA ASN A 52 -5.95 17.54 27.67
C ASN A 52 -4.74 16.73 27.16
N ILE A 53 -4.99 15.64 26.41
CA ILE A 53 -3.94 14.79 25.83
C ILE A 53 -3.22 15.52 24.69
N LEU A 54 -3.98 16.20 23.82
CA LEU A 54 -3.43 16.99 22.72
C LEU A 54 -2.56 18.14 23.23
N LEU A 55 -3.01 18.82 24.29
CA LEU A 55 -2.25 19.90 24.91
C LEU A 55 -1.01 19.38 25.65
N SER A 56 -1.11 18.28 26.40
CA SER A 56 0.03 17.77 27.18
C SER A 56 1.12 17.15 26.32
N ASP A 57 0.74 16.39 25.28
CA ASP A 57 1.68 15.55 24.55
C ASP A 57 2.15 16.20 23.24
N PHE A 58 1.34 17.09 22.66
CA PHE A 58 1.59 17.70 21.35
C PHE A 58 1.56 19.23 21.34
N ASP A 59 1.31 19.90 22.48
CA ASP A 59 1.21 21.37 22.59
C ASP A 59 0.26 21.97 21.53
N THR A 60 -0.85 21.27 21.26
CA THR A 60 -1.78 21.61 20.17
C THR A 60 -3.22 21.68 20.68
N HIS A 61 -3.97 22.68 20.23
CA HIS A 61 -5.39 22.82 20.55
C HIS A 61 -6.25 21.92 19.66
N ILE A 62 -7.38 21.47 20.21
CA ILE A 62 -8.30 20.60 19.46
C ILE A 62 -8.93 21.31 18.24
N GLU A 63 -9.09 22.63 18.30
CA GLU A 63 -9.59 23.47 17.21
C GLU A 63 -8.65 23.46 15.98
N ASP A 64 -7.37 23.17 16.19
CA ASP A 64 -6.35 23.15 15.15
C ASP A 64 -6.17 21.77 14.49
N VAL A 65 -6.88 20.74 14.98
CA VAL A 65 -6.72 19.35 14.50
C VAL A 65 -8.04 18.71 14.08
N THR A 66 -7.99 17.96 12.99
CA THR A 66 -9.06 17.02 12.62
C THR A 66 -8.66 15.63 13.07
N TYR A 67 -9.55 14.94 13.77
CA TYR A 67 -9.32 13.58 14.22
C TYR A 67 -10.50 12.67 13.84
N ILE A 68 -10.19 11.38 13.73
CA ILE A 68 -11.16 10.29 13.64
C ILE A 68 -10.74 9.32 14.74
N GLY A 69 -11.61 9.10 15.72
CA GLY A 69 -11.21 8.44 16.97
C GLY A 69 -12.38 7.68 17.58
N PRO A 70 -12.32 6.34 17.68
CA PRO A 70 -13.32 5.60 18.42
C PRO A 70 -13.21 5.93 19.91
N TYR A 71 -14.30 6.40 20.51
CA TYR A 71 -14.39 6.63 21.96
C TYR A 71 -15.42 5.67 22.54
N LEU A 72 -14.95 4.43 22.72
CA LEU A 72 -15.79 3.28 23.00
C LEU A 72 -16.36 3.29 24.42
N TYR A 73 -15.52 3.57 25.41
CA TYR A 73 -15.89 3.56 26.82
C TYR A 73 -16.04 5.00 27.32
N GLN A 74 -17.27 5.49 27.32
CA GLN A 74 -17.57 6.86 27.72
C GLN A 74 -17.91 6.91 29.20
N LYS A 75 -17.08 7.61 29.98
CA LYS A 75 -17.34 7.80 31.40
C LYS A 75 -18.36 8.92 31.60
N GLN A 76 -19.50 8.58 32.20
CA GLN A 76 -20.58 9.51 32.48
C GLN A 76 -20.34 10.27 33.79
N VAL A 77 -21.09 11.36 33.98
CA VAL A 77 -21.00 12.24 35.16
C VAL A 77 -21.34 11.50 36.46
N ASP A 78 -22.18 10.47 36.38
CA ASP A 78 -22.56 9.60 37.50
C ASP A 78 -21.51 8.50 37.80
N GLY A 79 -20.41 8.45 37.04
CA GLY A 79 -19.35 7.45 37.17
C GLY A 79 -19.64 6.13 36.46
N SER A 80 -20.80 5.99 35.81
CA SER A 80 -21.12 4.82 34.98
C SER A 80 -20.35 4.85 33.66
N ILE A 81 -20.10 3.67 33.08
CA ILE A 81 -19.45 3.53 31.78
C ILE A 81 -20.52 3.19 30.75
N GLN A 82 -20.68 4.06 29.75
CA GLN A 82 -21.54 3.80 28.60
C GLN A 82 -20.72 3.39 27.40
N VAL A 83 -21.07 2.26 26.79
CA VAL A 83 -20.43 1.78 25.57
C VAL A 83 -21.07 2.45 24.36
N ASP A 84 -20.28 3.14 23.55
CA ASP A 84 -20.75 3.67 22.28
C ASP A 84 -20.80 2.56 21.21
N ILE A 85 -22.02 2.17 20.86
CA ILE A 85 -22.29 1.09 19.90
C ILE A 85 -21.74 1.45 18.50
N LYS A 86 -21.73 2.73 18.12
CA LYS A 86 -21.24 3.15 16.80
C LYS A 86 -19.73 2.92 16.68
N SER A 87 -18.97 3.36 17.68
CA SER A 87 -17.53 3.11 17.81
C SER A 87 -17.23 1.61 17.84
N PHE A 88 -18.02 0.83 18.59
CA PHE A 88 -17.85 -0.63 18.66
C PHE A 88 -18.02 -1.29 17.28
N VAL A 89 -19.12 -1.00 16.58
CA VAL A 89 -19.41 -1.54 15.25
C VAL A 89 -18.32 -1.12 14.26
N CYS A 90 -17.87 0.13 14.30
CA CYS A 90 -16.80 0.61 13.44
C CYS A 90 -15.51 -0.18 13.64
N LEU A 91 -15.07 -0.34 14.90
CA LEU A 91 -13.87 -1.10 15.25
C LEU A 91 -13.94 -2.56 14.78
N ILE A 92 -15.07 -3.23 14.99
CA ILE A 92 -15.27 -4.61 14.53
C ILE A 92 -15.20 -4.71 13.00
N VAL A 93 -15.81 -3.77 12.28
CA VAL A 93 -15.73 -3.70 10.81
C VAL A 93 -14.29 -3.48 10.35
N MET A 94 -13.53 -2.59 11.00
CA MET A 94 -12.12 -2.34 10.65
C MET A 94 -11.25 -3.59 10.85
N VAL A 95 -11.41 -4.28 11.98
CA VAL A 95 -10.71 -5.54 12.26
C VAL A 95 -11.08 -6.59 11.21
N ALA A 96 -12.37 -6.74 10.87
CA ALA A 96 -12.82 -7.68 9.86
C ALA A 96 -12.22 -7.37 8.47
N ILE A 97 -12.14 -6.09 8.07
CA ILE A 97 -11.50 -5.67 6.81
C ILE A 97 -10.02 -6.05 6.79
N ILE A 98 -9.29 -5.80 7.88
CA ILE A 98 -7.86 -6.17 7.99
C ILE A 98 -7.68 -7.69 7.87
N LEU A 99 -8.47 -8.48 8.60
CA LEU A 99 -8.39 -9.94 8.55
C LEU A 99 -8.73 -10.50 7.17
N LEU A 100 -9.77 -9.94 6.52
CA LEU A 100 -10.13 -10.30 5.15
C LEU A 100 -8.99 -9.95 4.17
N SER A 101 -8.40 -8.76 4.28
CA SER A 101 -7.25 -8.33 3.47
C SER A 101 -6.07 -9.30 3.62
N MET A 102 -5.69 -9.62 4.86
CA MET A 102 -4.64 -10.59 5.16
C MET A 102 -4.91 -11.97 4.55
N GLY A 103 -6.16 -12.46 4.66
CA GLY A 103 -6.58 -13.72 4.04
C GLY A 103 -6.47 -13.68 2.52
N LEU A 104 -6.89 -12.60 1.88
CA LEU A 104 -6.77 -12.40 0.43
C LEU A 104 -5.31 -12.37 -0.01
N ILE A 105 -4.41 -11.72 0.75
CA ILE A 105 -2.97 -11.70 0.46
C ILE A 105 -2.42 -13.14 0.48
N VAL A 106 -2.70 -13.93 1.51
CA VAL A 106 -2.21 -15.30 1.63
C VAL A 106 -2.73 -16.19 0.48
N VAL A 107 -4.03 -16.13 0.19
CA VAL A 107 -4.63 -16.91 -0.91
C VAL A 107 -4.04 -16.48 -2.26
N SER A 108 -3.82 -15.19 -2.45
CA SER A 108 -3.27 -14.65 -3.70
C SER A 108 -1.80 -15.01 -3.87
N ALA A 109 -1.00 -14.94 -2.79
CA ALA A 109 0.39 -15.36 -2.78
C ALA A 109 0.52 -16.85 -3.12
N PHE A 110 -0.31 -17.70 -2.51
CA PHE A 110 -0.33 -19.14 -2.81
C PHE A 110 -0.71 -19.42 -4.27
N LYS A 111 -1.78 -18.79 -4.77
CA LYS A 111 -2.18 -18.92 -6.18
C LYS A 111 -1.12 -18.43 -7.15
N CYS A 112 -0.42 -17.34 -6.80
CA CYS A 112 0.64 -16.78 -7.62
C CYS A 112 1.86 -17.71 -7.65
N PHE A 113 2.23 -18.31 -6.52
CA PHE A 113 3.29 -19.31 -6.44
C PHE A 113 3.00 -20.53 -7.34
N LEU A 114 1.81 -21.12 -7.22
CA LEU A 114 1.39 -22.23 -8.07
C LEU A 114 1.37 -21.82 -9.55
N GLY A 115 0.81 -20.64 -9.84
CA GLY A 115 0.75 -20.09 -11.20
C GLY A 115 2.13 -19.88 -11.82
N LEU A 116 3.11 -19.40 -11.03
CA LEU A 116 4.48 -19.22 -11.50
C LEU A 116 5.15 -20.57 -11.83
N ASN A 117 4.98 -21.58 -10.97
CA ASN A 117 5.57 -22.90 -11.22
C ASN A 117 5.02 -23.53 -12.50
N VAL A 118 3.69 -23.52 -12.68
CA VAL A 118 3.04 -24.00 -13.92
C VAL A 118 3.50 -23.18 -15.13
N TYR A 119 3.57 -21.85 -14.99
CA TYR A 119 4.01 -20.97 -16.05
C TYR A 119 5.45 -21.29 -16.51
N LEU A 120 6.38 -21.49 -15.56
CA LEU A 120 7.76 -21.82 -15.85
C LEU A 120 7.91 -23.21 -16.50
N GLU A 121 7.06 -24.17 -16.13
CA GLU A 121 7.03 -25.49 -16.74
C GLU A 121 6.53 -25.47 -18.19
N VAL A 122 5.40 -24.78 -18.45
CA VAL A 122 4.82 -24.67 -19.79
C VAL A 122 5.73 -23.87 -20.74
N ASN A 123 6.43 -22.86 -20.20
CA ASN A 123 7.26 -21.94 -20.99
C ASN A 123 8.76 -22.25 -20.90
N ARG A 124 9.14 -23.53 -20.69
CA ARG A 124 10.55 -23.96 -20.65
C ARG A 124 11.34 -23.59 -21.91
N ASN A 125 10.67 -23.56 -23.07
CA ASN A 125 11.28 -23.24 -24.37
C ASN A 125 11.30 -21.73 -24.69
N VAL A 126 10.76 -20.88 -23.83
CA VAL A 126 10.75 -19.41 -24.00
C VAL A 126 12.11 -18.82 -23.59
N SER A 127 12.40 -17.60 -24.02
CA SER A 127 13.61 -16.86 -23.66
C SER A 127 13.89 -16.89 -22.16
N LYS A 128 15.10 -17.34 -21.79
CA LYS A 128 15.61 -17.34 -20.41
C LYS A 128 15.53 -15.96 -19.75
N LYS A 129 15.68 -14.88 -20.54
CA LYS A 129 15.55 -13.50 -20.05
C LYS A 129 14.13 -13.22 -19.55
N TYR A 130 13.11 -13.67 -20.29
CA TYR A 130 11.71 -13.44 -19.94
C TYR A 130 11.32 -14.21 -18.67
N ASN A 131 11.68 -15.50 -18.59
CA ASN A 131 11.40 -16.31 -17.40
C ASN A 131 12.14 -15.77 -16.16
N SER A 132 13.38 -15.30 -16.31
CA SER A 132 14.12 -14.66 -15.22
C SER A 132 13.43 -13.37 -14.72
N LEU A 133 12.85 -12.57 -15.61
CA LEU A 133 12.10 -11.37 -15.22
C LEU A 133 10.83 -11.72 -14.43
N GLN A 134 10.09 -12.75 -14.84
CA GLN A 134 8.89 -13.21 -14.11
C GLN A 134 9.21 -13.65 -12.68
N VAL A 135 10.31 -14.39 -12.49
CA VAL A 135 10.79 -14.78 -11.16
C VAL A 135 11.21 -13.57 -10.33
N GLN A 136 11.91 -12.59 -10.92
CA GLN A 136 12.30 -11.37 -10.22
C GLN A 136 11.08 -10.54 -9.79
N LEU A 137 10.09 -10.38 -10.67
CA LEU A 137 8.82 -9.69 -10.37
C LEU A 137 8.09 -10.39 -9.23
N PHE A 138 8.01 -11.72 -9.25
CA PHE A 138 7.38 -12.49 -8.19
C PHE A 138 8.10 -12.37 -6.84
N ASN A 139 9.43 -12.49 -6.83
CA ASN A 139 10.22 -12.33 -5.60
C ASN A 139 10.07 -10.90 -5.03
N ALA A 140 10.07 -9.89 -5.90
CA ALA A 140 9.81 -8.52 -5.50
C ALA A 140 8.41 -8.37 -4.91
N LEU A 141 7.39 -8.99 -5.52
CA LEU A 141 6.02 -8.97 -5.03
C LEU A 141 5.89 -9.61 -3.65
N ILE A 142 6.54 -10.76 -3.38
CA ILE A 142 6.51 -11.39 -2.05
C ILE A 142 7.07 -10.42 -1.00
N ILE A 143 8.26 -9.87 -1.24
CA ILE A 143 8.91 -8.98 -0.28
C ILE A 143 8.08 -7.70 -0.10
N GLN A 144 7.55 -7.15 -1.19
CA GLN A 144 6.66 -5.99 -1.16
C GLN A 144 5.42 -6.27 -0.32
N THR A 145 4.76 -7.42 -0.46
CA THR A 145 3.57 -7.76 0.35
C THR A 145 3.87 -7.92 1.84
N LEU A 146 5.10 -8.26 2.24
CA LEU A 146 5.48 -8.36 3.65
C LEU A 146 5.59 -6.98 4.32
N ILE A 147 5.97 -5.94 3.56
CA ILE A 147 6.12 -4.58 4.08
C ILE A 147 4.82 -4.04 4.69
N PRO A 148 3.68 -3.95 3.97
CA PRO A 148 2.44 -3.46 4.54
C PRO A 148 1.85 -4.42 5.57
N ILE A 149 2.19 -5.72 5.56
CA ILE A 149 1.78 -6.62 6.65
C ILE A 149 2.43 -6.17 7.97
N LEU A 150 3.75 -6.00 7.96
CA LEU A 150 4.52 -5.67 9.16
C LEU A 150 4.33 -4.21 9.58
N LEU A 151 4.27 -3.30 8.61
CA LEU A 151 4.31 -1.86 8.86
C LEU A 151 2.93 -1.19 8.91
N MET A 152 1.86 -1.87 8.47
CA MET A 152 0.51 -1.29 8.43
C MET A 152 -0.52 -2.21 9.08
N HIS A 153 -0.63 -3.47 8.64
CA HIS A 153 -1.71 -4.35 9.12
C HIS A 153 -1.51 -4.74 10.59
N LEU A 154 -0.29 -5.13 11.01
CA LEU A 154 -0.02 -5.47 12.40
C LEU A 154 -0.18 -4.26 13.35
N PRO A 155 0.37 -3.07 13.06
CA PRO A 155 0.15 -1.87 13.87
C PRO A 155 -1.35 -1.52 13.98
N CYS A 156 -2.07 -1.43 12.86
CA CYS A 156 -3.50 -1.08 12.87
C CYS A 156 -4.34 -2.12 13.60
N LEU A 157 -4.09 -3.42 13.40
CA LEU A 157 -4.80 -4.47 14.11
C LEU A 157 -4.58 -4.36 15.62
N THR A 158 -3.33 -4.08 16.04
CA THR A 158 -3.00 -3.91 17.46
C THR A 158 -3.73 -2.72 18.05
N ILE A 159 -3.70 -1.56 17.38
CA ILE A 159 -4.43 -0.36 17.81
C ILE A 159 -5.93 -0.66 17.97
N PHE A 160 -6.57 -1.28 16.97
CA PHE A 160 -8.01 -1.54 17.01
C PHE A 160 -8.40 -2.60 18.05
N VAL A 161 -7.61 -3.65 18.21
CA VAL A 161 -7.86 -4.68 19.25
C VAL A 161 -7.67 -4.08 20.64
N CYS A 162 -6.61 -3.30 20.87
CA CYS A 162 -6.40 -2.59 22.13
C CYS A 162 -7.53 -1.61 22.43
N ALA A 163 -8.04 -0.88 21.43
CA ALA A 163 -9.18 0.01 21.59
C ALA A 163 -10.47 -0.74 22.00
N ILE A 164 -10.69 -1.95 21.47
CA ILE A 164 -11.84 -2.79 21.87
C ILE A 164 -11.74 -3.26 23.32
N PHE A 165 -10.52 -3.55 23.81
CA PHE A 165 -10.29 -4.07 25.15
C PHE A 165 -9.92 -3.01 26.19
N GLU A 166 -10.00 -1.71 25.84
CA GLU A 166 -9.59 -0.59 26.71
C GLU A 166 -8.14 -0.70 27.19
N ILE A 167 -7.25 -1.23 26.35
CA ILE A 167 -5.82 -1.37 26.67
C ILE A 167 -5.11 -0.08 26.26
N ASP A 168 -4.54 0.63 27.23
CA ASP A 168 -3.71 1.80 26.98
C ASP A 168 -2.37 1.41 26.36
N LEU A 169 -2.10 1.97 25.18
CA LEU A 169 -0.85 1.76 24.43
C LEU A 169 0.21 2.82 24.75
N GLY A 170 -0.17 3.93 25.37
CA GLY A 170 0.69 5.09 25.63
C GLY A 170 1.51 5.49 24.40
N HIS A 171 2.82 5.67 24.57
CA HIS A 171 3.76 6.02 23.49
C HIS A 171 3.90 4.96 22.39
N SER A 172 3.48 3.71 22.61
CA SER A 172 3.54 2.67 21.58
C SER A 172 2.59 2.98 20.41
N SER A 173 1.48 3.67 20.68
CA SER A 173 0.52 4.11 19.66
C SER A 173 1.17 5.05 18.64
N VAL A 174 2.05 5.96 19.08
CA VAL A 174 2.79 6.89 18.22
C VAL A 174 3.72 6.12 17.28
N VAL A 175 4.46 5.15 17.79
CA VAL A 175 5.35 4.30 16.98
C VAL A 175 4.55 3.51 15.93
N MET A 176 3.40 2.96 16.31
CA MET A 176 2.50 2.25 15.40
C MET A 176 1.99 3.17 14.28
N THR A 177 1.59 4.40 14.62
CA THR A 177 1.13 5.41 13.64
C THR A 177 2.25 5.83 12.69
N ILE A 178 3.46 6.08 13.19
CA ILE A 178 4.63 6.41 12.35
C ILE A 178 4.94 5.26 11.39
N THR A 179 4.89 4.02 11.88
CA THR A 179 5.16 2.84 11.06
C THR A 179 4.15 2.72 9.91
N THR A 180 2.87 2.97 10.19
CA THR A 180 1.80 3.04 9.20
C THR A 180 1.98 4.22 8.24
N ALA A 181 2.50 5.37 8.68
CA ALA A 181 2.79 6.48 7.77
C ALA A 181 3.97 6.18 6.83
N LEU A 182 4.91 5.33 7.24
CA LEU A 182 6.12 5.01 6.48
C LEU A 182 5.92 3.93 5.40
N PHE A 183 4.94 3.03 5.53
CA PHE A 183 4.80 1.91 4.59
C PHE A 183 4.75 2.35 3.12
N PRO A 184 4.07 3.43 2.70
CA PRO A 184 3.99 3.80 1.28
C PRO A 184 5.34 4.17 0.69
N ALA A 185 6.25 4.72 1.50
CA ALA A 185 7.60 5.08 1.07
C ALA A 185 8.50 3.86 0.89
N LEU A 186 8.27 2.80 1.68
CA LEU A 186 9.08 1.58 1.68
C LEU A 186 8.59 0.54 0.67
N ASP A 187 7.30 0.50 0.41
CA ASP A 187 6.63 -0.42 -0.52
C ASP A 187 7.25 -0.51 -1.93
N PRO A 188 7.68 0.60 -2.60
CA PRO A 188 8.27 0.50 -3.93
C PRO A 188 9.74 0.04 -3.93
N LEU A 189 10.42 0.02 -2.78
CA LEU A 189 11.87 -0.28 -2.71
C LEU A 189 12.22 -1.69 -3.18
N PRO A 190 11.52 -2.78 -2.78
CA PRO A 190 11.82 -4.13 -3.25
C PRO A 190 11.80 -4.24 -4.77
N VAL A 191 10.81 -3.65 -5.43
CA VAL A 191 10.70 -3.64 -6.90
C VAL A 191 11.91 -2.96 -7.53
N MET A 192 12.28 -1.78 -7.03
CA MET A 192 13.42 -1.01 -7.54
C MET A 192 14.76 -1.72 -7.31
N LEU A 193 14.91 -2.44 -6.18
CA LEU A 193 16.18 -3.04 -5.75
C LEU A 193 16.37 -4.50 -6.16
N ILE A 194 15.31 -5.26 -6.45
CA ILE A 194 15.40 -6.68 -6.82
C ILE A 194 15.47 -6.84 -8.34
N ILE A 195 14.65 -6.10 -9.07
CA ILE A 195 14.51 -6.29 -10.51
C ILE A 195 15.68 -5.62 -11.24
N LYS A 196 16.46 -6.42 -11.96
CA LYS A 196 17.70 -6.00 -12.63
C LYS A 196 17.52 -4.78 -13.52
N ASP A 197 16.45 -4.74 -14.31
CA ASP A 197 16.19 -3.64 -15.25
C ASP A 197 15.91 -2.32 -14.52
N TYR A 198 15.16 -2.35 -13.40
CA TYR A 198 14.92 -1.18 -12.55
C TYR A 198 16.19 -0.71 -11.84
N ARG A 199 16.99 -1.63 -11.29
CA ARG A 199 18.28 -1.29 -10.66
C ARG A 199 19.24 -0.61 -11.64
N ASN A 200 19.32 -1.13 -12.86
CA ASN A 200 20.16 -0.56 -13.91
C ASN A 200 19.69 0.85 -14.28
N ALA A 201 18.38 1.05 -14.40
CA ALA A 201 17.81 2.37 -14.65
C ALA A 201 18.13 3.34 -13.50
N LEU A 202 17.97 2.93 -12.24
CA LEU A 202 18.31 3.74 -11.07
C LEU A 202 19.79 4.12 -11.06
N THR A 203 20.68 3.14 -11.30
CA THR A 203 22.13 3.37 -11.37
C THR A 203 22.47 4.34 -12.49
N ASN A 204 21.86 4.20 -13.66
CA ASN A 204 22.07 5.13 -14.78
C ASN A 204 21.58 6.54 -14.45
N ILE A 205 20.44 6.71 -13.79
CA ILE A 205 19.93 8.01 -13.35
C ILE A 205 20.90 8.67 -12.36
N VAL A 206 21.39 7.91 -11.38
CA VAL A 206 22.36 8.42 -10.39
C VAL A 206 23.68 8.80 -11.08
N ILE A 207 24.23 7.93 -11.94
CA ILE A 207 25.49 8.20 -12.65
C ILE A 207 25.35 9.39 -13.61
N THR A 208 24.25 9.50 -14.37
CA THR A 208 24.04 10.64 -15.30
C THR A 208 23.80 11.97 -14.59
N ARG A 209 23.27 11.95 -13.36
CA ARG A 209 23.13 13.15 -12.52
C ARG A 209 24.44 13.54 -11.83
N VAL A 210 25.32 12.58 -11.54
CA VAL A 210 26.62 12.82 -10.89
C VAL A 210 27.73 13.10 -11.91
N VAL A 211 27.64 12.56 -13.12
CA VAL A 211 28.64 12.72 -14.19
C VAL A 211 28.00 13.42 -15.39
N PRO A 212 28.45 14.64 -15.76
CA PRO A 212 27.95 15.29 -16.97
C PRO A 212 28.38 14.48 -18.20
N VAL A 213 27.41 13.81 -18.83
CA VAL A 213 27.66 13.01 -20.03
C VAL A 213 28.04 13.93 -21.19
N LYS A 214 29.32 13.90 -21.61
CA LYS A 214 29.74 14.50 -22.89
C LYS A 214 29.01 13.77 -24.03
N LYS A 215 28.05 14.44 -24.67
CA LYS A 215 27.37 13.95 -25.88
C LYS A 215 28.41 13.63 -26.96
N LYS A 216 28.58 12.36 -27.33
CA LYS A 216 29.38 11.98 -28.52
C LYS A 216 28.65 12.46 -29.77
N LYS A 217 29.26 13.40 -30.51
CA LYS A 217 28.80 13.82 -31.85
C LYS A 217 28.75 12.60 -32.78
N LYS A 218 27.58 12.33 -33.35
CA LYS A 218 27.37 11.32 -34.39
C LYS A 218 28.15 11.77 -35.64
N LYS A 219 29.24 11.08 -35.98
CA LYS A 219 30.01 11.33 -37.20
C LYS A 219 29.14 10.88 -38.39
N SER A 220 28.62 11.83 -39.16
CA SER A 220 27.92 11.58 -40.42
C SER A 220 28.88 10.82 -41.35
N ARG A 221 28.42 9.65 -41.83
CA ARG A 221 29.12 8.84 -42.81
C ARG A 221 28.34 8.96 -44.12
N ASN A 222 29.05 9.43 -45.14
CA ASN A 222 28.76 9.40 -46.59
C ASN A 222 27.94 10.55 -47.20
N GLU A 223 28.54 11.75 -47.24
CA GLU A 223 28.77 12.44 -48.52
C GLU A 223 29.91 11.67 -49.23
N ASN A 224 29.63 11.07 -50.39
CA ASN A 224 30.58 10.56 -51.42
C ASN A 224 29.92 9.47 -52.31
N ALA A 225 28.68 9.70 -52.76
CA ALA A 225 28.07 8.90 -53.83
C ALA A 225 27.54 9.75 -55.00
N THR A 226 27.98 11.01 -55.06
CA THR A 226 27.85 11.88 -56.23
C THR A 226 29.24 12.36 -56.57
N ASN A 227 29.71 11.97 -57.77
CA ASN A 227 30.93 12.38 -58.49
C ASN A 227 31.85 11.18 -58.77
N ASN A 228 31.57 10.45 -59.85
CA ASN A 228 32.39 10.47 -61.06
C ASN A 228 31.89 9.42 -62.06
N PHE A 229 31.52 9.95 -63.24
CA PHE A 229 31.48 9.37 -64.59
C PHE A 229 31.64 7.86 -64.78
#